data_AF-A0A2V9QJ65-F1
#
_entry.id   AF-A0A2V9QJ65-F1
#
_cell.length_a   1.000
_cell.length_b   1.000
_cell.length_c   1.000
_cell.angle_alpha   90.00
_cell.angle_beta   90.00
_cell.angle_gamma   90.00
#
_symmetry.space_group_name_H-M   'P 1'
#
loop_
_entity.id
_entity.type
_entity.pdbx_description
1 polymer ?
#
loop_
_entity_poly.entity_id
_entity_poly.type
_entity_poly.pdbx_seq_one_letter_code
_entity_poly.pdbx_strand_id
1 'polypeptide(L)'
;MSDMSAHAGNHQRSLRELVREILNELKEFATTRFRIMKAELQETVASVKVAVPLALLAIVFMVTAFLLLTFAAVALVAHAFAGSPWAWFLALVIIGVIWMAAGVVAAFLAYNRFRSGRFPKRTVEVLKADKAWLQSETSNMQGIRT
;
A
#
# COMPACT_ATOMS: atom_id res chain seq x y z
N MET A 1 8.58 -27.71 66.27
CA MET A 1 7.58 -27.33 65.25
C MET A 1 8.02 -26.03 64.56
N SER A 2 9.26 -26.01 64.05
CA SER A 2 9.97 -24.78 63.63
C SER A 2 10.72 -24.92 62.29
N ASP A 3 10.77 -26.12 61.68
CA ASP A 3 11.52 -26.36 60.44
C ASP A 3 10.68 -26.32 59.15
N MET A 4 9.35 -26.20 59.25
CA MET A 4 8.47 -26.16 58.07
C MET A 4 8.40 -24.79 57.37
N SER A 5 8.83 -23.70 58.02
CA SER A 5 8.76 -22.34 57.45
C SER A 5 9.96 -21.98 56.55
N ALA A 6 11.08 -22.70 56.64
CA ALA A 6 12.30 -22.42 55.87
C ALA A 6 12.19 -22.86 54.38
N HIS A 7 11.43 -23.91 54.09
CA HIS A 7 11.31 -24.45 52.72
C HIS A 7 10.40 -23.64 51.80
N ALA A 8 9.47 -22.87 52.36
CA ALA A 8 8.55 -22.00 51.61
C ALA A 8 9.27 -20.79 50.99
N GLY A 9 10.27 -20.23 51.68
CA GLY A 9 11.08 -19.11 51.18
C GLY A 9 11.96 -19.45 49.98
N ASN A 10 12.41 -20.72 49.89
CA ASN A 10 13.28 -21.19 48.81
C ASN A 10 12.51 -21.51 47.51
N HIS A 11 11.34 -22.14 47.60
CA HIS A 11 10.46 -22.40 46.44
C HIS A 11 9.96 -21.11 45.79
N GLN A 12 9.64 -20.10 46.61
CA GLN A 12 9.18 -18.81 46.12
C GLN A 12 10.31 -18.02 45.42
N ARG A 13 11.58 -18.27 45.76
CA ARG A 13 12.75 -17.76 45.01
C ARG A 13 12.90 -18.46 43.67
N SER A 14 12.82 -19.79 43.65
CA SER A 14 12.89 -20.63 42.43
C SER A 14 11.83 -20.26 41.38
N LEU A 15 10.57 -20.07 41.77
CA LEU A 15 9.52 -19.65 40.83
C LEU A 15 9.75 -18.24 40.28
N ARG A 16 10.26 -17.32 41.10
CA ARG A 16 10.65 -15.97 40.65
C ARG A 16 11.89 -15.99 39.75
N GLU A 17 12.73 -17.00 39.85
CA GLU A 17 13.86 -17.22 38.95
C GLU A 17 13.40 -17.78 37.60
N LEU A 18 12.56 -18.83 37.60
CA LEU A 18 11.97 -19.38 36.37
C LEU A 18 11.19 -18.34 35.56
N VAL A 19 10.36 -17.52 36.22
CA VAL A 19 9.61 -16.45 35.54
C VAL A 19 10.54 -15.41 34.93
N ARG A 20 11.66 -15.09 35.59
CA ARG A 20 12.67 -14.17 35.04
C ARG A 20 13.40 -14.78 33.85
N GLU A 21 13.67 -16.07 33.89
CA GLU A 21 14.31 -16.82 32.80
C GLU A 21 13.41 -16.86 31.55
N ILE A 22 12.13 -17.22 31.70
CA ILE A 22 11.15 -17.21 30.59
C ILE A 22 10.96 -15.80 30.01
N LEU A 23 10.90 -14.76 30.86
CA LEU A 23 10.81 -13.37 30.39
C LEU A 23 12.05 -12.95 29.60
N ASN A 24 13.24 -13.40 30.02
CA ASN A 24 14.49 -13.15 29.31
C ASN A 24 14.51 -13.87 27.96
N GLU A 25 14.11 -15.15 27.90
CA GLU A 25 14.02 -15.91 26.65
C GLU A 25 13.01 -15.28 25.67
N LEU A 26 11.85 -14.84 26.15
CA LEU A 26 10.84 -14.18 25.31
C LEU A 26 11.35 -12.85 24.75
N LYS A 27 12.09 -12.09 25.56
CA LYS A 27 12.73 -10.83 25.14
C LYS A 27 13.82 -11.10 24.09
N GLU A 28 14.60 -12.16 24.26
CA GLU A 28 15.63 -12.58 23.31
C GLU A 28 15.02 -13.06 21.99
N PHE A 29 13.93 -13.82 22.05
CA PHE A 29 13.16 -14.24 20.89
C PHE A 29 12.56 -13.06 20.14
N ALA A 30 11.91 -12.12 20.84
CA ALA A 30 11.32 -10.93 20.24
C ALA A 30 12.38 -10.05 19.56
N THR A 31 13.53 -9.84 20.23
CA THR A 31 14.65 -9.08 19.67
C THR A 31 15.21 -9.76 18.42
N THR A 32 15.27 -11.09 18.43
CA THR A 32 15.73 -11.88 17.28
C THR A 32 14.77 -11.78 16.10
N ARG A 33 13.45 -11.94 16.32
CA ARG A 33 12.43 -11.78 15.28
C ARG A 33 12.44 -10.38 14.68
N PHE A 34 12.59 -9.36 15.53
CA PHE A 34 12.70 -7.98 15.06
C PHE A 34 13.95 -7.74 14.21
N ARG A 35 15.09 -8.32 14.62
CA ARG A 35 16.34 -8.26 13.84
C ARG A 35 16.21 -8.92 12.46
N ILE A 36 15.59 -10.10 12.40
CA ILE A 36 15.36 -10.82 11.13
C ILE A 36 14.38 -10.04 10.25
N MET A 37 13.25 -9.58 10.80
CA MET A 37 12.28 -8.77 10.05
C MET A 37 12.90 -7.49 9.50
N LYS A 38 13.75 -6.81 10.28
CA LYS A 38 14.49 -5.63 9.81
C LYS A 38 15.45 -5.99 8.68
N ALA A 39 16.14 -7.13 8.76
CA ALA A 39 17.05 -7.58 7.71
C ALA A 39 16.29 -7.88 6.39
N GLU A 40 15.16 -8.61 6.46
CA GLU A 40 14.31 -8.88 5.29
C GLU A 40 13.76 -7.60 4.65
N LEU A 41 13.34 -6.63 5.48
CA LEU A 41 12.91 -5.31 4.98
C LEU A 41 14.04 -4.55 4.30
N GLN A 42 15.26 -4.58 4.87
CA GLN A 42 16.42 -3.92 4.28
C GLN A 42 16.85 -4.58 2.96
N GLU A 43 16.79 -5.90 2.88
CA GLU A 43 17.06 -6.67 1.65
C GLU A 43 16.00 -6.40 0.59
N THR A 44 14.72 -6.36 0.98
CA THR A 44 13.61 -5.97 0.09
C THR A 44 13.83 -4.56 -0.44
N VAL A 45 14.11 -3.59 0.42
CA VAL A 45 14.39 -2.21 -0.01
C VAL A 45 15.62 -2.16 -0.92
N ALA A 46 16.68 -2.91 -0.60
CA ALA A 46 17.89 -2.97 -1.42
C ALA A 46 17.61 -3.55 -2.81
N SER A 47 16.78 -4.59 -2.91
CA SER A 47 16.35 -5.17 -4.19
C SER A 47 15.55 -4.18 -5.05
N VAL A 48 14.80 -3.28 -4.39
CA VAL A 48 13.94 -2.30 -5.04
C VAL A 48 14.70 -1.02 -5.43
N LYS A 49 15.91 -0.78 -4.90
CA LYS A 49 16.74 0.42 -5.20
C LYS A 49 17.03 0.62 -6.68
N VAL A 50 17.23 -0.45 -7.44
CA VAL A 50 17.47 -0.40 -8.89
C VAL A 50 16.16 -0.50 -9.68
N ALA A 51 15.19 -1.26 -9.17
CA ALA A 51 13.90 -1.45 -9.82
C ALA A 51 13.08 -0.15 -9.88
N VAL A 52 13.07 0.66 -8.83
CA VAL A 52 12.31 1.93 -8.79
C VAL A 52 12.76 2.94 -9.85
N PRO A 53 14.04 3.34 -9.93
CA PRO A 53 14.47 4.30 -10.95
C PRO A 53 14.27 3.74 -12.36
N LEU A 54 14.48 2.43 -12.57
CA LEU A 54 14.23 1.81 -13.86
C LEU A 54 12.74 1.80 -14.23
N ALA A 55 11.85 1.55 -13.26
CA ALA A 55 10.40 1.65 -13.45
C ALA A 55 9.97 3.10 -13.74
N LEU A 56 10.57 4.10 -13.07
CA LEU A 56 10.32 5.51 -13.36
C LEU A 56 10.75 5.87 -14.78
N LEU A 57 11.93 5.44 -15.22
CA LEU A 57 12.38 5.63 -16.61
C LEU A 57 11.45 4.93 -17.61
N ALA A 58 11.02 3.70 -17.32
CA ALA A 58 10.06 2.99 -18.15
C ALA A 58 8.74 3.76 -18.28
N ILE A 59 8.20 4.31 -17.18
CA ILE A 59 7.00 5.15 -17.20
C ILE A 59 7.24 6.40 -18.06
N VAL A 60 8.38 7.08 -17.91
CA VAL A 60 8.72 8.26 -18.72
C VAL A 60 8.76 7.91 -20.21
N PHE A 61 9.44 6.83 -20.58
CA PHE A 61 9.49 6.38 -21.98
C PHE A 61 8.11 5.97 -22.51
N MET A 62 7.30 5.30 -21.70
CA MET A 62 5.97 4.86 -22.11
C MET A 62 5.02 6.04 -22.31
N VAL A 63 5.06 7.05 -21.42
CA VAL A 63 4.31 8.30 -21.59
C VAL A 63 4.79 9.07 -22.81
N THR A 64 6.11 9.14 -23.02
CA THR A 64 6.69 9.82 -24.19
C THR A 64 6.28 9.14 -25.49
N ALA A 65 6.39 7.81 -25.56
CA ALA A 65 5.97 7.02 -26.71
C ALA A 65 4.48 7.19 -26.98
N PHE A 66 3.65 7.18 -25.94
CA PHE A 66 2.20 7.42 -26.06
C PHE A 66 1.88 8.78 -26.69
N LEU A 67 2.56 9.85 -26.24
CA LEU A 67 2.37 11.20 -26.80
C LEU A 67 2.82 11.28 -28.26
N LEU A 68 3.98 10.71 -28.59
CA LEU A 68 4.50 10.68 -29.96
C LEU A 68 3.58 9.89 -30.89
N LEU A 69 3.07 8.73 -30.46
CA LEU A 69 2.13 7.94 -31.24
C LEU A 69 0.79 8.66 -31.44
N THR A 70 0.29 9.33 -30.40
CA THR A 70 -0.94 10.14 -30.51
C THR A 70 -0.74 11.30 -31.47
N PHE A 71 0.39 12.00 -31.40
CA PHE A 71 0.71 13.07 -32.32
C PHE A 71 0.87 12.57 -33.76
N ALA A 72 1.53 11.43 -33.97
CA ALA A 72 1.64 10.80 -35.28
C ALA A 72 0.25 10.44 -35.85
N ALA A 73 -0.66 9.92 -35.03
CA ALA A 73 -2.03 9.64 -35.44
C ALA A 73 -2.78 10.94 -35.82
N VAL A 74 -2.64 12.01 -35.04
CA VAL A 74 -3.20 13.33 -35.39
C VAL A 74 -2.63 13.84 -36.71
N ALA A 75 -1.32 13.78 -36.91
CA ALA A 75 -0.67 14.23 -38.14
C ALA A 75 -1.15 13.42 -39.36
N LEU A 76 -1.33 12.10 -39.20
CA LEU A 76 -1.87 11.24 -40.25
C LEU A 76 -3.31 11.64 -40.63
N VAL A 77 -4.17 11.88 -39.65
CA VAL A 77 -5.54 12.35 -39.91
C VAL A 77 -5.52 13.76 -40.52
N ALA A 78 -4.67 14.67 -40.03
CA ALA A 78 -4.54 16.01 -40.58
C ALA A 78 -4.09 15.98 -42.05
N HIS A 79 -3.20 15.06 -42.41
CA HIS A 79 -2.77 14.87 -43.80
C HIS A 79 -3.93 14.46 -44.72
N ALA A 80 -4.86 13.63 -44.24
CA ALA A 80 -6.08 13.29 -45.00
C ALA A 80 -6.98 14.51 -45.28
N PHE A 81 -6.86 15.57 -44.48
CA PHE A 81 -7.59 16.84 -44.63
C PHE A 81 -6.71 17.99 -45.16
N ALA A 82 -5.55 17.73 -45.76
CA ALA A 82 -4.55 18.75 -46.10
C ALA A 82 -5.05 19.94 -46.94
N GLY A 83 -6.16 19.79 -47.68
CA GLY A 83 -6.79 20.89 -48.43
C GLY A 83 -7.65 21.85 -47.60
N SER A 84 -7.87 21.58 -46.31
CA SER A 84 -8.68 22.40 -45.42
C SER A 84 -7.80 23.23 -44.48
N PRO A 85 -8.06 24.54 -44.31
CA PRO A 85 -7.41 25.35 -43.26
C PRO A 85 -7.59 24.78 -41.84
N TRP A 86 -8.62 23.94 -41.65
CA TRP A 86 -9.01 23.36 -40.36
C TRP A 86 -8.50 21.94 -40.16
N ALA A 87 -7.61 21.44 -41.02
CA ALA A 87 -7.14 20.05 -41.02
C ALA A 87 -6.66 19.58 -39.64
N TRP A 88 -5.80 20.38 -38.99
CA TRP A 88 -5.26 20.07 -37.67
C TRP A 88 -6.32 20.12 -36.57
N PHE A 89 -7.22 21.10 -36.63
CA PHE A 89 -8.31 21.21 -35.67
C PHE A 89 -9.23 19.98 -35.73
N LEU A 90 -9.66 19.59 -36.93
CA LEU A 90 -10.50 18.42 -37.14
C LEU A 90 -9.80 17.13 -36.70
N ALA A 91 -8.51 16.98 -37.03
CA ALA A 91 -7.73 15.83 -36.61
C ALA A 91 -7.63 15.69 -35.09
N LEU A 92 -7.38 16.80 -34.38
CA LEU A 92 -7.35 16.82 -32.92
C LEU A 92 -8.71 16.48 -32.31
N VAL A 93 -9.81 17.01 -32.86
CA VAL A 93 -11.16 16.68 -32.40
C VAL A 93 -11.46 15.19 -32.60
N ILE A 94 -11.16 14.64 -33.77
CA ILE A 94 -11.40 13.22 -34.08
C ILE A 94 -10.61 12.31 -33.14
N ILE A 95 -9.30 12.51 -33.03
CA ILE A 95 -8.45 11.70 -32.14
C ILE A 95 -8.83 11.91 -30.67
N GLY A 96 -9.21 13.13 -30.29
CA GLY A 96 -9.70 13.44 -28.94
C GLY A 96 -10.98 12.68 -28.58
N VAL A 97 -11.93 12.60 -29.51
CA VAL A 97 -13.17 11.81 -29.33
C VAL A 97 -12.86 10.31 -29.21
N ILE A 98 -11.92 9.79 -30.00
CA ILE A 98 -11.49 8.39 -29.90
C ILE A 98 -10.89 8.11 -28.52
N TRP A 99 -10.00 8.97 -28.02
CA TRP A 99 -9.44 8.84 -26.67
C TRP A 99 -10.49 8.97 -25.58
N MET A 100 -11.47 9.87 -25.74
CA MET A 100 -12.59 10.00 -24.81
C MET A 100 -13.41 8.71 -24.74
N ALA A 101 -13.76 8.13 -25.90
CA ALA A 101 -14.49 6.87 -25.96
C ALA A 101 -13.71 5.72 -25.31
N ALA A 102 -12.41 5.60 -25.62
CA ALA A 102 -11.54 4.60 -24.98
C ALA A 102 -11.47 4.79 -23.45
N GLY A 103 -11.38 6.04 -22.98
CA GLY A 103 -11.39 6.40 -21.56
C GLY A 103 -12.70 6.03 -20.88
N VAL A 104 -13.85 6.30 -21.50
CA VAL A 104 -15.17 5.90 -20.99
C VAL A 104 -15.29 4.38 -20.87
N VAL A 105 -14.85 3.63 -21.89
CA VAL A 105 -14.86 2.16 -21.85
C VAL A 105 -13.95 1.65 -20.72
N ALA A 106 -12.73 2.16 -20.61
CA ALA A 106 -11.80 1.77 -19.55
C ALA A 106 -12.38 2.09 -18.15
N ALA A 107 -12.96 3.27 -17.97
CA ALA A 107 -13.61 3.68 -16.73
C ALA A 107 -14.80 2.78 -16.39
N PHE A 108 -15.62 2.41 -17.39
CA PHE A 108 -16.74 1.51 -17.21
C PHE A 108 -16.28 0.10 -16.79
N LEU A 109 -15.25 -0.45 -17.44
CA LEU A 109 -14.65 -1.74 -17.08
C LEU A 109 -14.06 -1.71 -15.67
N ALA A 110 -13.32 -0.66 -15.32
CA ALA A 110 -12.77 -0.47 -13.99
C ALA A 110 -13.89 -0.39 -12.94
N TYR A 111 -14.90 0.44 -13.18
CA TYR A 111 -16.07 0.59 -12.31
C TYR A 111 -16.80 -0.74 -12.09
N ASN A 112 -17.03 -1.50 -13.17
CA ASN A 112 -17.66 -2.82 -13.06
C ASN A 112 -16.78 -3.83 -12.30
N ARG A 113 -15.46 -3.76 -12.45
CA ARG A 113 -14.52 -4.60 -11.68
C ARG A 113 -14.52 -4.27 -10.18
N PHE A 114 -14.61 -2.99 -9.83
CA PHE A 114 -14.73 -2.55 -8.44
C PHE A 114 -16.10 -2.92 -7.84
N ARG A 115 -17.18 -2.75 -8.60
CA ARG A 115 -18.54 -3.06 -8.17
C ARG A 115 -18.81 -4.57 -8.04
N SER A 116 -18.17 -5.40 -8.86
CA SER A 116 -18.26 -6.87 -8.80
C SER A 116 -17.52 -7.51 -7.61
N GLY A 117 -17.06 -6.73 -6.62
CA GLY A 117 -16.87 -7.24 -5.27
C GLY A 117 -15.69 -8.19 -5.06
N ARG A 118 -14.58 -8.02 -5.79
CA ARG A 118 -13.31 -8.71 -5.46
C ARG A 118 -12.51 -8.03 -4.34
N PHE A 119 -13.06 -7.03 -3.67
CA PHE A 119 -12.51 -6.53 -2.42
C PHE A 119 -13.06 -7.38 -1.25
N PRO A 120 -12.21 -7.94 -0.38
CA PRO A 120 -12.67 -8.73 0.77
C PRO A 120 -13.49 -7.84 1.69
N LYS A 121 -14.82 -7.95 1.61
CA LYS A 121 -15.78 -7.14 2.38
C LYS A 121 -15.49 -7.18 3.89
N ARG A 122 -15.06 -8.35 4.38
CA ARG A 122 -14.70 -8.58 5.79
C ARG A 122 -13.52 -7.72 6.24
N THR A 123 -12.46 -7.61 5.43
CA THR A 123 -11.28 -6.79 5.76
C THR A 123 -11.61 -5.30 5.77
N VAL A 124 -12.45 -4.85 4.82
CA VAL A 124 -12.89 -3.45 4.76
C VAL A 124 -13.80 -3.10 5.93
N GLU A 125 -14.67 -4.01 6.38
CA GLU A 125 -15.51 -3.82 7.57
C GLU A 125 -14.67 -3.73 8.85
N VAL A 126 -13.69 -4.61 9.03
CA VAL A 126 -12.80 -4.57 10.20
C VAL A 126 -11.98 -3.28 10.23
N LEU A 127 -11.42 -2.84 9.09
CA LEU A 127 -10.69 -1.56 9.00
C LEU A 127 -11.58 -0.35 9.31
N LYS A 128 -12.87 -0.39 8.96
CA LYS A 128 -13.82 0.68 9.31
C LYS A 128 -14.15 0.67 10.80
N ALA A 129 -14.33 -0.51 11.40
CA ALA A 129 -14.56 -0.66 12.84
C ALA A 129 -13.34 -0.19 13.65
N ASP A 130 -12.13 -0.56 13.23
CA ASP A 130 -10.87 -0.13 13.85
C ASP A 130 -10.70 1.39 13.77
N LYS A 131 -11.01 1.99 12.62
CA LYS A 131 -10.97 3.45 12.46
C LYS A 131 -11.99 4.15 13.36
N ALA A 132 -13.21 3.62 13.45
CA ALA A 132 -14.26 4.19 14.29
C ALA A 132 -13.88 4.11 15.79
N TRP A 133 -13.31 2.99 16.22
CA TRP A 133 -12.82 2.80 17.58
C TRP A 133 -11.66 3.75 17.93
N LEU A 134 -10.68 3.90 17.03
CA LEU A 134 -9.58 4.85 17.21
C LEU A 134 -10.06 6.30 17.30
N GLN A 135 -11.04 6.70 16.49
CA GLN A 135 -11.64 8.03 16.57
C GLN A 135 -12.36 8.25 17.90
N SER A 136 -13.13 7.26 18.37
CA SER A 136 -13.79 7.36 19.68
C SER A 136 -12.78 7.42 20.84
N GLU A 137 -11.67 6.68 20.76
CA GLU A 137 -10.64 6.67 21.81
C GLU A 137 -9.90 8.01 21.88
N THR A 138 -9.56 8.62 20.73
CA THR A 138 -8.95 9.96 20.71
C THR A 138 -9.88 11.05 21.25
N SER A 139 -11.19 10.94 21.01
CA SER A 139 -12.18 11.87 21.57
C SER A 139 -12.39 11.65 23.07
N ASN A 140 -12.34 10.39 23.54
CA ASN A 140 -12.50 10.04 24.94
C ASN A 140 -11.29 10.46 25.80
N MET A 141 -10.06 10.31 25.27
CA MET A 141 -8.83 10.74 25.95
C MET A 141 -8.70 12.26 26.10
N GLN A 142 -9.41 13.06 25.29
CA GLN A 142 -9.45 14.52 25.47
C GLN A 142 -10.41 14.96 26.59
N GLY A 143 -11.39 14.14 26.97
CA GLY A 143 -12.35 14.43 28.05
C GLY A 143 -11.86 14.09 29.46
N ILE A 144 -10.78 13.32 29.62
CA ILE A 144 -10.24 12.90 30.93
C ILE A 144 -9.18 13.89 31.47
N ARG A 145 -8.83 14.95 30.69
CA ARG A 145 -7.79 15.94 31.03
C ARG A 145 -8.31 17.32 31.46
N THR A 146 -9.62 17.46 31.69
CA THR A 146 -10.26 18.65 32.28
C THR A 146 -11.00 18.27 33.53
#